data_AF-A0A7Z9Y0D8-F1
#
_entry.id   AF-A0A7Z9Y0D8-F1
#
_cell.length_a   1.000
_cell.length_b   1.000
_cell.length_c   1.000
_cell.angle_alpha   90.00
_cell.angle_beta   90.00
_cell.angle_gamma   90.00
#
_symmetry.space_group_name_H-M   'P 1'
#
loop_
_entity.id
_entity.type
_entity.pdbx_description
1 polymer ?
#
loop_
_entity_poly.entity_id
_entity_poly.type
_entity_poly.pdbx_seq_one_letter_code
_entity_poly.pdbx_strand_id
1 'polypeptide(L)'
;MLLLAGPATAWADYALNMTRGVTQVSGEVYDLHMLVMIICTVVGIGVFGIIIYSLINHRKSKGAVASQFHESTTVEIIWTTIPLVILILIAIPATGTLLKIEDSSDADVTIKVT
;
A
#
# COMPACT_ATOMS: atom_id res chain seq x y z
N MET A 1 32.07 37.26 15.22
CA MET A 1 31.68 36.59 13.95
C MET A 1 31.91 35.09 14.11
N LEU A 2 31.15 34.41 14.98
CA LEU A 2 31.30 32.97 15.24
C LEU A 2 30.07 32.41 15.99
N LEU A 3 28.84 32.57 15.47
CA LEU A 3 27.62 32.06 16.14
C LEU A 3 26.51 31.60 15.17
N LEU A 4 26.83 31.12 13.96
CA LEU A 4 25.82 30.65 12.98
C LEU A 4 26.06 29.25 12.41
N ALA A 5 26.82 28.38 13.08
CA ALA A 5 26.84 26.97 12.73
C ALA A 5 25.74 26.25 13.53
N GLY A 6 24.51 26.25 13.00
CA GLY A 6 23.47 25.32 13.49
C GLY A 6 23.95 23.88 13.32
N PRO A 7 23.46 22.92 14.14
CA PRO A 7 23.83 21.52 13.97
C PRO A 7 23.45 21.10 12.55
N ALA A 8 24.45 20.65 11.77
CA ALA A 8 24.18 19.93 10.55
C ALA A 8 23.29 18.76 10.93
N THR A 9 22.06 18.73 10.41
CA THR A 9 21.17 17.58 10.57
C THR A 9 21.92 16.38 10.00
N ALA A 10 22.36 15.47 10.87
CA ALA A 10 22.86 14.19 10.42
C ALA A 10 21.67 13.48 9.78
N TRP A 11 21.68 13.40 8.45
CA TRP A 11 20.78 12.54 7.70
C TRP A 11 21.25 11.12 7.98
N ALA A 12 20.77 10.52 9.08
CA ALA A 12 20.82 9.08 9.22
C ALA A 12 20.17 8.49 7.96
N ASP A 13 20.67 7.35 7.46
CA ASP A 13 19.95 6.56 6.47
C ASP A 13 18.65 6.07 7.12
N TYR A 14 17.62 6.92 7.08
CA TYR A 14 16.26 6.63 7.54
C TYR A 14 15.65 5.62 6.56
N ALA A 15 16.09 4.37 6.66
CA ALA A 15 15.52 3.27 5.91
C ALA A 15 14.12 2.96 6.48
N LEU A 16 13.09 3.49 5.82
CA LEU A 16 11.68 3.27 6.18
C LEU A 16 11.06 2.04 5.51
N ASN A 17 11.81 1.39 4.61
CA ASN A 17 11.37 0.24 3.84
C ASN A 17 12.04 -1.05 4.34
N MET A 18 11.48 -2.21 3.98
CA MET A 18 12.12 -3.50 4.20
C MET A 18 13.45 -3.62 3.47
N THR A 19 14.36 -4.42 4.03
CA THR A 19 15.64 -4.70 3.39
C THR A 19 15.44 -5.54 2.14
N ARG A 20 16.23 -5.28 1.10
CA ARG A 20 16.25 -6.12 -0.10
C ARG A 20 17.08 -7.36 0.19
N GLY A 21 16.45 -8.53 0.22
CA GLY A 21 17.18 -9.77 0.45
C GLY A 21 18.04 -10.19 -0.73
N VAL A 22 18.97 -11.09 -0.45
CA VAL A 22 19.99 -11.57 -1.40
C VAL A 22 19.56 -12.84 -2.15
N THR A 23 18.40 -13.41 -1.79
CA THR A 23 17.83 -14.59 -2.44
C THR A 23 16.78 -14.17 -3.47
N GLN A 24 16.59 -14.99 -4.51
CA GLN A 24 15.58 -14.74 -5.54
C GLN A 24 14.17 -14.62 -4.94
N VAL A 25 13.82 -15.53 -4.03
CA VAL A 25 12.54 -15.52 -3.31
C VAL A 25 12.35 -14.23 -2.52
N SER A 26 13.39 -13.74 -1.83
CA SER A 26 13.29 -12.47 -1.10
C SER A 26 13.14 -11.26 -2.03
N GLY A 27 13.71 -11.30 -3.24
CA GLY A 27 13.48 -10.29 -4.27
C GLY A 27 12.01 -10.24 -4.71
N GLU A 28 11.40 -11.40 -4.92
CA GLU A 28 9.99 -11.48 -5.31
C GLU A 28 9.05 -11.00 -4.20
N VAL A 29 9.35 -11.32 -2.94
CA VAL A 29 8.60 -10.80 -1.78
C VAL A 29 8.74 -9.28 -1.67
N TYR A 30 9.93 -8.73 -1.93
CA TYR A 30 10.15 -7.29 -1.94
C TYR A 30 9.34 -6.60 -3.04
N ASP A 31 9.33 -7.15 -4.25
CA ASP A 31 8.56 -6.58 -5.37
C ASP A 31 7.05 -6.66 -5.11
N LEU A 32 6.57 -7.76 -4.53
CA LEU A 32 5.18 -7.91 -4.09
C LEU A 32 4.81 -6.87 -3.03
N HIS A 33 5.70 -6.66 -2.04
CA HIS A 33 5.52 -5.62 -1.02
C HIS A 33 5.40 -4.24 -1.66
N MET A 34 6.31 -3.89 -2.57
CA MET A 34 6.30 -2.59 -3.25
C MET A 34 5.03 -2.38 -4.09
N LEU A 35 4.56 -3.42 -4.78
CA LEU A 35 3.32 -3.40 -5.54
C LEU A 35 2.12 -3.10 -4.63
N VAL A 36 1.97 -3.87 -3.55
CA VAL A 36 0.85 -3.68 -2.61
C VAL A 36 0.93 -2.32 -1.93
N MET A 37 2.14 -1.86 -1.59
CA MET A 37 2.34 -0.57 -0.95
C MET A 37 1.86 0.58 -1.86
N ILE A 38 2.22 0.56 -3.15
CA ILE A 38 1.76 1.56 -4.13
C ILE A 38 0.23 1.54 -4.26
N ILE A 39 -0.38 0.35 -4.34
CA ILE A 39 -1.84 0.22 -4.44
C ILE A 39 -2.51 0.85 -3.21
N CYS A 40 -2.06 0.51 -2.01
CA CYS A 40 -2.58 1.06 -0.76
C CYS A 40 -2.43 2.58 -0.71
N THR A 41 -1.29 3.14 -1.12
CA THR A 41 -1.07 4.58 -1.18
C THR A 41 -2.04 5.27 -2.14
N VAL A 42 -2.23 4.72 -3.35
CA VAL A 42 -3.16 5.29 -4.35
C VAL A 42 -4.60 5.27 -3.85
N VAL A 43 -5.05 4.16 -3.27
CA VAL A 43 -6.40 4.05 -2.68
C VAL A 43 -6.57 5.03 -1.52
N GLY A 44 -5.56 5.13 -0.64
CA GLY A 44 -5.55 6.09 0.46
C GLY A 44 -5.70 7.53 -0.04
N ILE A 45 -4.92 7.93 -1.05
CA ILE A 45 -5.03 9.25 -1.68
C ILE A 45 -6.43 9.46 -2.27
N GLY A 46 -7.00 8.45 -2.94
CA GLY A 46 -8.36 8.51 -3.47
C GLY A 46 -9.41 8.79 -2.39
N VAL A 47 -9.36 8.05 -1.27
CA VAL A 47 -10.28 8.24 -0.14
C VAL A 47 -10.10 9.61 0.50
N PHE A 48 -8.85 10.00 0.81
CA PHE A 48 -8.57 11.32 1.38
C PHE A 48 -9.01 12.45 0.45
N GLY A 49 -8.80 12.30 -0.86
CA GLY A 49 -9.26 13.25 -1.88
C GLY A 49 -10.77 13.43 -1.88
N ILE A 50 -11.54 12.34 -1.85
CA ILE A 50 -13.01 12.38 -1.79
C ILE A 50 -13.49 13.05 -0.50
N ILE A 51 -12.87 12.74 0.63
CA ILE A 51 -13.21 13.36 1.92
C ILE A 51 -12.91 14.87 1.88
N ILE A 52 -11.71 15.27 1.46
CA ILE A 52 -11.32 16.69 1.36
C ILE A 52 -12.26 17.45 0.42
N TYR A 53 -12.56 16.87 -0.74
CA TYR A 53 -13.52 17.45 -1.68
C TYR A 53 -14.90 17.63 -1.03
N SER A 54 -15.39 16.60 -0.33
CA SER A 54 -16.67 16.66 0.37
C SER A 54 -16.70 17.78 1.42
N LEU A 55 -15.63 17.91 2.22
CA LEU A 55 -15.51 18.95 3.24
C LEU A 55 -15.49 20.37 2.67
N ILE A 56 -14.82 20.59 1.52
CA ILE A 56 -14.71 21.91 0.89
C ILE A 56 -16.00 22.28 0.15
N ASN A 57 -16.64 21.32 -0.51
CA ASN A 57 -17.79 21.57 -1.40
C ASN A 57 -19.13 21.50 -0.67
N HIS A 58 -19.34 20.53 0.22
CA HIS A 58 -20.64 20.28 0.88
C HIS A 58 -20.74 20.89 2.28
N ARG A 59 -20.00 21.99 2.53
CA ARG A 59 -20.02 22.68 3.83
C ARG A 59 -21.33 23.46 4.01
N LYS A 60 -21.92 23.37 5.21
CA LYS A 60 -23.12 24.14 5.63
C LYS A 60 -23.03 25.63 5.32
N SER A 61 -21.84 26.23 5.47
CA SER A 61 -21.62 27.66 5.21
C SER A 61 -21.83 28.08 3.74
N LYS A 62 -21.86 27.14 2.80
CA LYS A 62 -22.13 27.40 1.37
C LYS A 62 -23.60 27.17 1.00
N GLY A 63 -24.48 27.00 1.98
CA GLY A 63 -25.90 26.73 1.72
C GLY A 63 -26.20 25.29 1.30
N ALA A 64 -25.29 24.35 1.55
CA ALA A 64 -25.51 22.93 1.25
C ALA A 64 -26.70 22.39 2.07
N VAL A 65 -27.80 22.07 1.38
CA VAL A 65 -28.98 21.40 1.94
C VAL A 65 -28.72 19.90 1.95
N ALA A 66 -28.90 19.26 3.12
CA ALA A 66 -28.68 17.83 3.26
C ALA A 66 -29.73 17.06 2.46
N SER A 67 -29.30 16.26 1.48
CA SER A 67 -30.21 15.38 0.77
C SER A 67 -30.61 14.18 1.65
N GLN A 68 -31.81 13.64 1.42
CA GLN A 68 -32.36 12.47 2.13
C GLN A 68 -32.21 11.17 1.30
N PHE A 69 -31.11 11.02 0.57
CA PHE A 69 -30.81 9.76 -0.11
C PHE A 69 -30.30 8.76 0.93
N HIS A 70 -31.06 7.69 1.15
CA HIS A 70 -30.71 6.68 2.16
C HIS A 70 -29.90 5.52 1.56
N GLU A 71 -30.00 5.28 0.26
CA GLU A 71 -29.39 4.12 -0.38
C GLU A 71 -29.02 4.49 -1.81
N SER A 72 -27.84 4.07 -2.24
CA SER A 72 -27.44 4.19 -3.64
C SER A 72 -26.81 2.88 -4.07
N THR A 73 -27.68 1.94 -4.46
CA THR A 73 -27.28 0.60 -4.90
C THR A 73 -26.22 0.66 -6.00
N THR A 74 -26.28 1.64 -6.89
CA THR A 74 -25.25 1.84 -7.93
C THR A 74 -23.88 2.17 -7.34
N VAL A 75 -23.81 3.08 -6.37
CA VAL A 75 -22.53 3.47 -5.75
C VAL A 75 -22.00 2.34 -4.88
N GLU A 76 -22.91 1.63 -4.20
CA GLU A 76 -22.61 0.41 -3.44
C GLU A 76 -21.95 -0.68 -4.29
N ILE A 77 -22.51 -0.97 -5.47
CA ILE A 77 -21.94 -1.95 -6.39
C ILE A 77 -20.56 -1.50 -6.88
N ILE A 78 -20.39 -0.22 -7.21
CA ILE A 78 -19.11 0.31 -7.71
C ILE A 78 -18.02 0.18 -6.65
N TRP A 79 -18.26 0.65 -5.43
CA TRP A 79 -17.23 0.65 -4.39
C TRP A 79 -16.94 -0.73 -3.81
N THR A 80 -17.81 -1.73 -3.99
CA THR A 80 -17.55 -3.12 -3.56
C THR A 80 -16.81 -3.89 -4.65
N THR A 81 -17.17 -3.66 -5.92
CA THR A 81 -16.55 -4.33 -7.06
C THR A 81 -15.10 -3.89 -7.28
N ILE A 82 -14.80 -2.60 -7.13
CA ILE A 82 -13.43 -2.08 -7.36
C ILE A 82 -12.41 -2.73 -6.41
N PRO A 83 -12.58 -2.72 -5.07
CA PRO A 83 -11.68 -3.42 -4.16
C PRO A 83 -11.58 -4.92 -4.42
N LEU A 84 -12.70 -5.57 -4.78
CA LEU A 84 -12.70 -6.99 -5.11
C LEU A 84 -11.79 -7.30 -6.32
N VAL A 85 -11.91 -6.53 -7.40
CA VAL A 85 -11.06 -6.70 -8.60
C VAL A 85 -9.59 -6.45 -8.28
N ILE A 86 -9.27 -5.43 -7.48
CA ILE A 86 -7.90 -5.15 -7.04
C ILE A 86 -7.29 -6.36 -6.31
N LEU A 87 -8.05 -6.99 -5.41
CA LEU A 87 -7.58 -8.17 -4.68
C LEU A 87 -7.31 -9.36 -5.61
N ILE A 88 -8.18 -9.60 -6.60
CA ILE A 88 -8.00 -10.68 -7.58
C ILE A 88 -6.69 -10.49 -8.37
N LEU A 89 -6.39 -9.25 -8.76
CA LEU A 89 -5.16 -8.94 -9.50
C LEU A 89 -3.90 -9.17 -8.66
N ILE A 90 -3.95 -8.88 -7.35
CA ILE A 90 -2.82 -9.11 -6.43
C ILE A 90 -2.65 -10.60 -6.11
N ALA A 91 -3.72 -11.38 -6.13
CA ALA A 91 -3.67 -12.81 -5.83
C ALA A 91 -2.76 -13.57 -6.81
N ILE A 92 -2.75 -13.21 -8.10
CA ILE A 92 -1.93 -13.88 -9.13
C ILE A 92 -0.42 -13.85 -8.79
N PRO A 93 0.24 -12.68 -8.62
CA PRO A 93 1.65 -12.65 -8.27
C PRO A 93 1.91 -13.23 -6.86
N ALA A 94 1.01 -13.00 -5.90
CA ALA A 94 1.17 -13.50 -4.54
C ALA A 94 1.21 -15.03 -4.48
N THR A 95 0.31 -15.72 -5.18
CA THR A 95 0.30 -17.18 -5.27
C THR A 95 1.57 -17.70 -5.96
N GLY A 96 2.03 -17.03 -7.02
CA GLY A 96 3.28 -17.39 -7.69
C GLY A 96 4.51 -17.34 -6.78
N THR A 97 4.63 -16.28 -5.96
CA THR A 97 5.71 -16.17 -4.96
C THR A 97 5.57 -17.23 -3.86
N LEU A 98 4.36 -17.52 -3.40
CA LEU A 98 4.12 -18.52 -2.35
C LEU A 98 4.54 -19.93 -2.78
N LEU A 99 4.22 -20.33 -4.01
CA LEU A 99 4.63 -21.63 -4.54
C LEU A 99 6.16 -21.77 -4.57
N LYS A 100 6.89 -20.70 -4.86
CA LYS A 100 8.37 -20.70 -4.85
C LYS A 100 8.98 -20.68 -3.45
N ILE A 101 8.26 -20.19 -2.45
CA ILE A 101 8.68 -20.25 -1.05
C ILE A 101 8.56 -21.69 -0.53
N GLU A 102 7.51 -22.39 -0.94
CA GLU A 102 7.21 -23.75 -0.48
C GLU A 102 8.04 -24.82 -1.22
N ASP A 103 8.51 -24.54 -2.44
CA ASP A 103 9.33 -25.47 -3.20
C ASP A 103 10.74 -25.61 -2.61
N SER A 104 10.98 -26.76 -1.99
CA SER A 104 12.26 -27.15 -1.39
C SER A 104 12.78 -28.48 -1.94
N SER A 105 12.24 -28.91 -3.08
CA SER A 105 12.48 -30.24 -3.66
C SER A 105 13.88 -30.40 -4.27
N ASP A 106 14.44 -29.32 -4.82
CA ASP A 106 15.73 -29.29 -5.52
C ASP A 106 16.85 -28.65 -4.66
N ALA A 107 17.06 -29.19 -3.45
CA ALA A 107 18.11 -28.68 -2.56
C ALA A 107 19.50 -29.29 -2.87
N ASP A 108 20.44 -28.46 -3.33
CA ASP A 108 21.85 -28.86 -3.51
C ASP A 108 22.56 -29.19 -2.18
N VAL A 109 22.15 -28.52 -1.09
CA VAL A 109 22.75 -28.67 0.25
C VAL A 109 21.65 -28.68 1.32
N THR A 110 21.66 -29.68 2.19
CA THR A 110 20.77 -29.77 3.34
C THR A 110 21.51 -29.51 4.65
N ILE A 111 21.11 -28.49 5.40
CA ILE A 111 21.69 -28.14 6.71
C ILE A 111 20.63 -28.36 7.80
N LYS A 112 20.94 -29.20 8.79
CA LYS A 112 20.11 -29.37 9.99
C LYS A 112 20.60 -28.45 11.10
N VAL A 113 19.75 -27.55 11.57
CA VAL A 113 19.99 -26.72 12.75
C VAL A 113 19.33 -27.39 13.96
N THR A 114 20.03 -27.52 15.09
CA THR A 114 19.53 -28.08 16.37
C THR A 114 19.75 -27.07 17.49
#